data_AF-A0A2H0VI10-F1
#
_entry.id   AF-A0A2H0VI10-F1
#
_cell.length_a   1.000
_cell.length_b   1.000
_cell.length_c   1.000
_cell.angle_alpha   90.00
_cell.angle_beta   90.00
_cell.angle_gamma   90.00
#
_symmetry.space_group_name_H-M   'P 1'
#
loop_
_entity.id
_entity.type
_entity.pdbx_description
1 polymer ?
#
loop_
_entity_poly.entity_id
_entity_poly.type
_entity_poly.pdbx_seq_one_letter_code
_entity_poly.pdbx_strand_id
1 'polypeptide(L)'
;YIETATAIEALILESQLIKKYNPPYNFKSKDDTSFWYVEITKEDFPRVLLVRGKDLAEKKGSETFGPFTNASDLRAALRIIRKIFPYSTHDESKIGKARRPCIDAQINLCPGTCVGGIDKKSYEKNIRNIRLLFRGKKEKLIQTLEKDMLKASKALDFEEAEILKRQLFALSHIQDIALITNPDLSGLDDKKPRIEGYDISNISGDSAVGSMVVFSGDRPVKNAYRKFKIRTINQPDDTGMLKEMIERRANRIPPTGNWPAPDLILVDGGRGQVNVTKAVLENAGIKIPVVGIAKGPTRKKNEFIGSIPKGISEETLIRVRDEAHRFAISYHKQLRSANFIKR
;
A
#
# COMPACT_ATOMS: atom_id res chain seq x y z
N TYR A 1 -5.50 3.27 24.99
CA TYR A 1 -4.61 3.19 23.81
C TYR A 1 -4.67 4.53 23.09
N ILE A 2 -3.60 4.98 22.43
CA ILE A 2 -3.65 6.17 21.57
C ILE A 2 -3.85 5.68 20.14
N GLU A 3 -4.89 6.15 19.47
CA GLU A 3 -5.20 5.74 18.10
C GLU A 3 -4.37 6.57 17.12
N THR A 4 -3.69 5.89 16.19
CA THR A 4 -2.92 6.50 15.11
C THR A 4 -3.48 6.04 13.79
N ALA A 5 -3.44 6.90 12.77
CA ALA A 5 -3.92 6.49 11.46
C ALA A 5 -3.03 5.36 10.91
N THR A 6 -1.71 5.45 10.99
CA THR A 6 -0.84 4.53 10.23
C THR A 6 0.10 3.72 11.11
N ALA A 7 0.56 2.57 10.61
CA ALA A 7 1.57 1.76 11.31
C ALA A 7 2.89 2.54 11.51
N ILE A 8 3.26 3.42 10.57
CA ILE A 8 4.44 4.28 10.69
C ILE A 8 4.26 5.31 11.81
N GLU A 9 3.09 5.94 11.90
CA GLU A 9 2.78 6.87 13.00
C GLU A 9 2.71 6.15 14.34
N ALA A 10 2.13 4.94 14.39
CA ALA A 10 2.13 4.11 15.59
C ALA A 10 3.56 3.85 16.07
N LEU A 11 4.45 3.48 15.15
CA LEU A 11 5.86 3.21 15.42
C LEU A 11 6.62 4.47 15.90
N ILE A 12 6.38 5.62 15.28
CA ILE A 12 6.98 6.90 15.71
C ILE A 12 6.44 7.32 17.08
N LEU A 13 5.13 7.19 17.30
CA LEU A 13 4.48 7.52 18.56
C LEU A 13 4.98 6.62 19.69
N GLU A 14 5.06 5.31 19.46
CA GLU A 14 5.63 4.35 20.40
C GLU A 14 7.05 4.76 20.79
N SER A 15 7.89 5.11 19.81
CA SER A 15 9.26 5.58 20.06
C SER A 15 9.30 6.84 20.95
N GLN A 16 8.41 7.80 20.71
CA GLN A 16 8.30 9.02 21.51
C GLN A 16 7.81 8.74 22.93
N LEU A 17 6.86 7.82 23.10
CA LEU A 17 6.34 7.41 24.41
C LEU A 17 7.40 6.67 25.22
N ILE A 18 8.18 5.80 24.60
CA ILE A 18 9.31 5.11 25.27
C ILE A 18 10.33 6.15 25.76
N LYS A 19 10.70 7.13 24.91
CA LYS A 19 11.57 8.24 25.30
C LYS A 19 11.02 9.06 26.46
N LYS A 20 9.72 9.35 26.44
CA LYS A 20 9.06 10.20 27.45
C LYS A 20 8.96 9.52 28.81
N TYR A 21 8.56 8.25 28.83
CA TYR A 21 8.24 7.55 30.08
C TYR A 21 9.36 6.67 30.61
N ASN A 22 10.42 6.43 29.81
CA ASN A 22 11.60 5.64 30.16
C ASN A 22 11.29 4.45 31.11
N PRO A 23 10.44 3.51 30.67
CA PRO A 23 9.83 2.54 31.58
C PRO A 23 10.90 1.67 32.27
N PRO A 24 10.93 1.61 33.62
CA PRO A 24 12.02 0.99 34.38
C PRO A 24 12.14 -0.53 34.22
N TYR A 25 11.09 -1.20 33.71
CA TYR A 25 11.00 -2.67 33.68
C TYR A 25 11.26 -3.33 32.32
N ASN A 26 11.73 -2.60 31.29
CA ASN A 26 12.08 -3.21 30.00
C ASN A 26 13.40 -4.02 29.99
N PHE A 27 14.06 -4.17 31.14
CA PHE A 27 15.35 -4.85 31.27
C PHE A 27 15.28 -6.29 31.81
N LYS A 28 14.16 -6.75 32.37
CA LYS A 28 14.09 -8.09 32.99
C LYS A 28 13.27 -9.06 32.16
N SER A 29 14.01 -9.92 31.45
CA SER A 29 13.58 -11.18 30.81
C SER A 29 13.18 -11.08 29.34
N LYS A 30 14.20 -11.01 28.45
CA LYS A 30 14.38 -11.83 27.24
C LYS A 30 15.40 -11.16 26.30
N ASP A 31 16.56 -11.81 26.17
CA ASP A 31 17.61 -11.61 25.17
C ASP A 31 18.23 -10.20 25.03
N ASP A 32 19.50 -10.17 24.63
CA ASP A 32 20.32 -8.98 24.31
C ASP A 32 19.79 -8.19 23.07
N THR A 33 18.50 -7.88 23.01
CA THR A 33 17.91 -7.13 21.90
C THR A 33 17.99 -5.64 22.18
N SER A 34 19.17 -5.06 21.94
CA SER A 34 19.35 -3.61 21.86
C SER A 34 18.30 -2.97 20.94
N PHE A 35 17.71 -1.86 21.34
CA PHE A 35 16.77 -1.09 20.50
C PHE A 35 17.37 -0.74 19.13
N TRP A 36 16.50 -0.61 18.14
CA TRP A 36 16.86 -0.13 16.80
C TRP A 36 16.70 1.38 16.70
N TYR A 37 17.55 1.98 15.88
CA TYR A 37 17.56 3.41 15.61
C TYR A 37 17.72 3.66 14.12
N VAL A 38 17.16 4.77 13.67
CA VAL A 38 17.44 5.34 12.36
C VAL A 38 18.45 6.46 12.54
N GLU A 39 19.64 6.28 11.98
CA GLU A 39 20.68 7.30 11.95
C GLU A 39 20.65 8.03 10.61
N ILE A 40 20.62 9.35 10.64
CA ILE A 40 20.82 10.21 9.47
C ILE A 40 22.21 10.83 9.58
N THR A 41 23.11 10.48 8.65
CA THR A 41 24.52 10.90 8.69
C THR A 41 24.69 12.40 8.41
N LYS A 42 25.81 12.97 8.85
CA LYS A 42 26.21 14.36 8.57
C LYS A 42 27.24 14.39 7.45
N GLU A 43 26.76 14.16 6.24
CA GLU A 43 27.53 14.19 4.99
C GLU A 43 26.83 15.15 4.01
N ASP A 44 27.48 15.52 2.91
CA ASP A 44 26.87 16.37 1.88
C ASP A 44 25.62 15.74 1.25
N PHE A 45 25.61 14.40 1.19
CA PHE A 45 24.45 13.60 0.86
C PHE A 45 24.13 12.65 2.01
N PRO A 46 23.40 13.11 3.05
CA PRO A 46 23.06 12.28 4.21
C PRO A 46 22.46 10.93 3.83
N ARG A 47 22.94 9.89 4.51
CA ARG A 47 22.42 8.52 4.42
C ARG A 47 21.44 8.27 5.54
N VAL A 48 20.41 7.48 5.26
CA VAL A 48 19.45 7.00 6.26
C VAL A 48 19.77 5.54 6.56
N LEU A 49 20.35 5.28 7.72
CA LEU A 49 20.88 3.98 8.13
C LEU A 49 20.05 3.39 9.27
N LEU A 50 19.89 2.07 9.24
CA LEU A 50 19.29 1.31 10.33
C LEU A 50 20.42 0.74 11.19
N VAL A 51 20.52 1.19 12.43
CA VAL A 51 21.59 0.81 13.37
C VAL A 51 21.01 0.26 14.67
N ARG A 52 21.74 -0.62 15.34
CA ARG A 52 21.41 -1.04 16.71
C ARG A 52 21.97 -0.03 17.70
N GLY A 53 21.34 0.10 18.87
CA GLY A 53 21.77 1.05 19.89
C GLY A 53 23.23 0.91 20.33
N LYS A 54 23.77 -0.30 20.31
CA LYS A 54 25.18 -0.58 20.60
C LYS A 54 26.17 -0.17 19.49
N ASP A 55 25.67 -0.04 18.26
CA ASP A 55 26.45 0.30 17.07
C ASP A 55 26.23 1.77 16.68
N LEU A 56 25.52 2.54 17.51
CA LEU A 56 25.40 3.99 17.37
C LEU A 56 26.79 4.58 17.51
N ALA A 57 27.41 4.90 16.38
CA ALA A 57 28.67 5.60 16.39
C ALA A 57 28.40 6.99 17.01
N GLU A 58 29.16 7.39 18.02
CA GLU A 58 29.19 8.77 18.53
C GLU A 58 29.85 9.73 17.52
N LYS A 59 29.51 9.59 16.23
CA LYS A 59 29.98 10.50 15.19
C LYS A 59 29.30 11.85 15.42
N LYS A 60 30.11 12.84 15.79
CA LYS A 60 29.65 14.22 16.06
C LYS A 60 28.78 14.76 14.93
N GLY A 61 27.47 14.80 15.18
CA GLY A 61 26.49 15.52 14.36
C GLY A 61 25.56 14.67 13.49
N SER A 62 25.60 13.33 13.55
CA SER A 62 24.50 12.52 13.01
C SER A 62 23.24 12.64 13.89
N GLU A 63 22.07 12.61 13.26
CA GLU A 63 20.78 12.68 13.96
C GLU A 63 20.20 11.29 14.10
N THR A 64 19.81 10.90 15.32
CA THR A 64 19.31 9.57 15.63
C THR A 64 17.84 9.59 16.05
N PHE A 65 17.02 8.78 15.40
CA PHE A 65 15.61 8.58 15.69
C PHE A 65 15.38 7.16 16.23
N GLY A 66 14.49 7.01 17.20
CA GLY A 66 14.36 5.79 18.02
C GLY A 66 14.20 6.17 19.50
N PRO A 67 14.17 5.20 20.42
CA PRO A 67 14.35 3.76 20.21
C PRO A 67 13.14 3.12 19.51
N PHE A 68 13.39 2.08 18.72
CA PHE A 68 12.38 1.23 18.11
C PHE A 68 12.55 -0.21 18.58
N THR A 69 11.44 -0.87 18.89
CA THR A 69 11.40 -2.24 19.45
C THR A 69 11.62 -3.30 18.37
N ASN A 70 10.97 -3.16 17.21
CA ASN A 70 10.98 -4.15 16.15
C ASN A 70 11.74 -3.69 14.88
N ALA A 71 12.74 -4.48 14.47
CA ALA A 71 13.51 -4.26 13.24
C ALA A 71 12.68 -4.43 11.96
N SER A 72 11.75 -5.40 11.94
CA SER A 72 10.96 -5.68 10.72
C SER A 72 10.07 -4.50 10.37
N ASP A 73 9.40 -3.95 11.37
CA ASP A 73 8.42 -2.88 11.20
C ASP A 73 9.12 -1.59 10.80
N LEU A 74 10.30 -1.34 11.39
CA LEU A 74 11.14 -0.21 11.00
C LEU A 74 11.68 -0.35 9.57
N ARG A 75 12.09 -1.54 9.14
CA ARG A 75 12.49 -1.79 7.73
C ARG A 75 11.32 -1.58 6.76
N ALA A 76 10.12 -2.05 7.13
CA ALA A 76 8.93 -1.83 6.32
C ALA A 76 8.59 -0.34 6.20
N ALA A 77 8.66 0.40 7.31
CA ALA A 77 8.50 1.84 7.33
C ALA A 77 9.54 2.55 6.44
N LEU A 78 10.82 2.21 6.57
CA LEU A 78 11.90 2.79 5.76
C LEU A 78 11.73 2.50 4.26
N ARG A 79 11.21 1.33 3.88
CA ARG A 79 10.87 1.01 2.48
C ARG A 79 9.79 1.93 1.92
N ILE A 80 8.75 2.22 2.71
CA ILE A 80 7.69 3.16 2.32
C ILE A 80 8.26 4.56 2.18
N ILE A 81 8.98 5.01 3.20
CA ILE A 81 9.58 6.34 3.26
C ILE A 81 10.52 6.54 2.07
N ARG A 82 11.35 5.54 1.71
CA ARG A 82 12.28 5.63 0.58
C ARG A 82 11.58 5.77 -0.78
N LYS A 83 10.36 5.25 -0.93
CA LYS A 83 9.56 5.44 -2.15
C LYS A 83 8.96 6.84 -2.24
N ILE A 84 8.61 7.44 -1.10
CA ILE A 84 8.04 8.80 -1.05
C ILE A 84 9.18 9.84 -1.16
N PHE A 85 10.25 9.62 -0.42
CA PHE A 85 11.42 10.48 -0.32
C PHE A 85 12.68 9.67 -0.65
N PRO A 86 13.06 9.58 -1.94
CA PRO A 86 14.23 8.81 -2.38
C PRO A 86 15.54 9.31 -1.75
N TYR A 87 16.31 8.42 -1.13
CA TYR A 87 17.58 8.76 -0.50
C TYR A 87 18.71 7.81 -0.90
N SER A 88 19.92 8.34 -0.86
CA SER A 88 21.18 7.64 -1.13
C SER A 88 21.59 6.75 0.05
N THR A 89 22.15 5.60 -0.28
CA THR A 89 22.86 4.70 0.64
C THR A 89 24.36 4.67 0.37
N HIS A 90 24.82 5.34 -0.69
CA HIS A 90 26.24 5.41 -1.07
C HIS A 90 27.06 6.20 -0.05
N ASP A 91 28.24 5.69 0.28
CA ASP A 91 29.29 6.46 0.95
C ASP A 91 29.72 7.66 0.09
N GLU A 92 30.19 8.71 0.76
CA GLU A 92 30.70 9.95 0.16
C GLU A 92 31.76 9.68 -0.92
N SER A 93 32.58 8.65 -0.73
CA SER A 93 33.62 8.24 -1.69
C SER A 93 33.09 7.81 -3.06
N LYS A 94 31.80 7.48 -3.19
CA LYS A 94 31.15 7.01 -4.43
C LYS A 94 30.26 8.06 -5.08
N ILE A 95 30.04 9.21 -4.46
CA ILE A 95 29.18 10.27 -4.96
C ILE A 95 29.82 10.92 -6.20
N GLY A 96 29.05 11.06 -7.28
CA GLY A 96 29.49 11.69 -8.54
C GLY A 96 30.59 10.97 -9.33
N LYS A 97 31.01 9.77 -8.92
CA LYS A 97 32.11 9.03 -9.57
C LYS A 97 31.66 7.95 -10.55
N ALA A 98 30.41 7.53 -10.50
CA ALA A 98 29.91 6.46 -11.36
C ALA A 98 29.60 7.01 -12.77
N ARG A 99 29.88 6.22 -13.80
CA ARG A 99 29.50 6.55 -15.20
C ARG A 99 28.05 6.20 -15.53
N ARG A 100 27.43 5.29 -14.77
CA ARG A 100 26.06 4.81 -14.98
C ARG A 100 25.29 4.80 -13.66
N PRO A 101 23.98 5.08 -13.68
CA PRO A 101 23.15 5.04 -12.49
C PRO A 101 23.11 3.62 -11.92
N CYS A 102 23.14 3.51 -10.59
CA CYS A 102 22.95 2.23 -9.91
C CYS A 102 21.48 1.77 -10.00
N ILE A 103 21.22 0.52 -9.62
CA ILE A 103 19.87 -0.06 -9.64
C ILE A 103 18.89 0.81 -8.86
N ASP A 104 19.24 1.22 -7.63
CA ASP A 104 18.40 2.07 -6.79
C ASP A 104 18.01 3.39 -7.48
N ALA A 105 18.89 3.95 -8.31
CA ALA A 105 18.57 5.13 -9.10
C ALA A 105 17.64 4.81 -10.29
N GLN A 106 17.86 3.68 -10.96
CA GLN A 106 17.01 3.22 -12.06
C GLN A 106 15.58 2.89 -11.61
N ILE A 107 15.40 2.42 -10.37
CA ILE A 107 14.08 2.11 -9.79
C ILE A 107 13.52 3.24 -8.92
N ASN A 108 14.08 4.46 -9.00
CA ASN A 108 13.62 5.66 -8.30
C ASN A 108 13.63 5.58 -6.76
N LEU A 109 14.51 4.77 -6.17
CA LEU A 109 14.77 4.72 -4.71
C LEU A 109 15.94 5.60 -4.27
N CYS A 110 16.76 6.07 -5.23
CA CYS A 110 17.85 7.00 -5.03
C CYS A 110 17.79 8.06 -6.13
N PRO A 111 18.02 9.35 -5.84
CA PRO A 111 18.04 10.40 -6.86
C PRO A 111 19.34 10.41 -7.71
N GLY A 112 20.07 9.30 -7.77
CA GLY A 112 21.26 9.19 -8.62
C GLY A 112 22.50 9.93 -8.11
N THR A 113 22.69 10.03 -6.79
CA THR A 113 23.88 10.70 -6.20
C THR A 113 25.21 10.13 -6.71
N CYS A 114 25.27 8.84 -7.06
CA CYS A 114 26.44 8.19 -7.66
C CYS A 114 26.88 8.79 -9.00
N VAL A 115 25.95 9.35 -9.77
CA VAL A 115 26.19 9.99 -11.08
C VAL A 115 26.02 11.51 -11.06
N GLY A 116 25.78 12.10 -9.88
CA GLY A 116 25.49 13.53 -9.75
C GLY A 116 24.09 13.93 -10.21
N GLY A 117 23.10 13.03 -10.16
CA GLY A 117 21.74 13.27 -10.66
C GLY A 117 20.89 14.25 -9.85
N ILE A 118 21.39 14.75 -8.71
CA ILE A 118 20.71 15.74 -7.87
C ILE A 118 21.72 16.65 -7.19
N ASP A 119 21.36 17.92 -7.02
CA ASP A 119 22.17 18.88 -6.27
C ASP A 119 22.03 18.70 -4.75
N LYS A 120 23.06 19.17 -4.03
CA LYS A 120 23.12 19.08 -2.55
C LYS A 120 21.94 19.77 -1.86
N LYS A 121 21.46 20.90 -2.38
CA LYS A 121 20.42 21.71 -1.74
C LYS A 121 19.06 21.03 -1.86
N SER A 122 18.74 20.48 -3.03
CA SER A 122 17.52 19.72 -3.28
C SER A 122 17.53 18.39 -2.52
N TYR A 123 18.67 17.69 -2.48
CA TYR A 123 18.80 16.48 -1.68
C TYR A 123 18.58 16.75 -0.19
N GLU A 124 19.17 17.82 0.35
CA GLU A 124 18.99 18.21 1.75
C GLU A 124 17.55 18.64 2.06
N LYS A 125 16.81 19.20 1.09
CA LYS A 125 15.36 19.44 1.24
C LYS A 125 14.61 18.12 1.44
N ASN A 126 14.97 17.09 0.67
CA ASN A 126 14.36 15.77 0.79
C ASN A 126 14.69 15.11 2.14
N ILE A 127 15.93 15.15 2.60
CA ILE A 127 16.32 14.63 3.92
C ILE A 127 15.61 15.39 5.06
N ARG A 128 15.44 16.71 4.93
CA ARG A 128 14.63 17.49 5.90
C ARG A 128 13.19 16.98 6.02
N ASN A 129 12.57 16.56 4.92
CA ASN A 129 11.22 15.96 4.95
C ASN A 129 11.21 14.64 5.74
N ILE A 130 12.23 13.79 5.54
CA ILE A 130 12.39 12.54 6.30
C ILE A 130 12.59 12.83 7.80
N ARG A 131 13.41 13.83 8.14
CA ARG A 131 13.59 14.29 9.54
C ARG A 131 12.27 14.76 10.16
N LEU A 132 11.47 15.54 9.44
CA LEU A 132 10.17 16.00 9.92
C LEU A 132 9.21 14.84 10.18
N LEU A 133 9.22 13.84 9.30
CA LEU A 133 8.40 12.64 9.45
C LEU A 133 8.76 11.88 10.72
N PHE A 134 10.04 11.55 10.95
CA PHE A 134 10.48 10.85 12.17
C PHE A 134 10.30 11.67 13.46
N ARG A 135 10.19 13.00 13.37
CA ARG A 135 9.81 13.87 14.50
C ARG A 135 8.29 13.89 14.76
N GLY A 136 7.50 13.16 13.99
CA GLY A 136 6.04 13.12 14.10
C GLY A 136 5.34 14.39 13.59
N LYS A 137 5.99 15.21 12.76
CA LYS A 137 5.43 16.49 12.27
C LYS A 137 4.81 16.31 10.87
N LYS A 138 3.95 15.31 10.71
CA LYS A 138 3.35 14.94 9.42
C LYS A 138 2.45 16.05 8.86
N GLU A 139 1.60 16.64 9.70
CA GLU A 139 0.65 17.70 9.28
C GLU A 139 1.42 18.90 8.72
N LYS A 140 2.50 19.29 9.42
CA LYS A 140 3.40 20.36 8.97
C LYS A 140 4.10 20.02 7.66
N LEU A 141 4.50 18.76 7.48
CA LEU A 141 5.12 18.28 6.24
C LEU A 141 4.13 18.36 5.07
N ILE A 142 2.89 17.93 5.26
CA ILE A 142 1.80 18.03 4.26
C ILE A 142 1.60 19.49 3.82
N GLN A 143 1.43 20.40 4.79
CA GLN A 143 1.28 21.84 4.51
C GLN A 143 2.48 22.42 3.75
N THR A 144 3.69 21.96 4.07
CA THR A 144 4.91 22.44 3.39
C THR A 144 4.96 21.94 1.95
N LEU A 145 4.66 20.66 1.72
CA LEU A 145 4.63 20.06 0.37
C LEU A 145 3.54 20.69 -0.51
N GLU A 146 2.35 20.92 0.04
CA GLU A 146 1.26 21.58 -0.68
C GLU A 146 1.64 23.01 -1.07
N LYS A 147 2.23 23.77 -0.16
CA LYS A 147 2.72 25.13 -0.44
C LYS A 147 3.80 25.14 -1.53
N ASP A 148 4.74 24.20 -1.48
CA ASP A 148 5.80 24.09 -2.47
C ASP A 148 5.27 23.64 -3.84
N MET A 149 4.30 22.73 -3.86
CA MET A 149 3.61 22.27 -5.08
C MET A 149 2.89 23.44 -5.76
N LEU A 150 2.15 24.25 -4.98
CA LEU A 150 1.45 25.43 -5.50
C LEU A 150 2.44 26.49 -6.02
N LYS A 151 3.60 26.65 -5.39
CA LYS A 151 4.65 27.54 -5.90
C LYS A 151 5.25 27.03 -7.21
N ALA A 152 5.59 25.74 -7.30
CA ALA A 152 6.11 25.14 -8.53
C ALA A 152 5.10 25.27 -9.68
N SER A 153 3.83 24.98 -9.42
CA SER A 153 2.74 25.16 -10.38
C SER A 153 2.59 26.63 -10.84
N LYS A 154 2.68 27.61 -9.93
CA LYS A 154 2.67 29.04 -10.29
C LYS A 154 3.91 29.47 -11.08
N ALA A 155 5.05 28.82 -10.85
CA ALA A 155 6.28 29.04 -11.60
C ALA A 155 6.32 28.28 -12.93
N LEU A 156 5.25 27.56 -13.29
CA LEU A 156 5.15 26.69 -14.48
C LEU A 156 6.16 25.54 -14.50
N ASP A 157 6.69 25.16 -13.34
CA ASP A 157 7.54 23.98 -13.16
C ASP A 157 6.65 22.75 -12.88
N PHE A 158 6.12 22.16 -13.95
CA PHE A 158 5.17 21.07 -13.87
C PHE A 158 5.80 19.74 -13.43
N GLU A 159 7.09 19.54 -13.68
CA GLU A 159 7.81 18.32 -13.28
C GLU A 159 7.94 18.27 -11.76
N GLU A 160 8.45 19.33 -11.13
CA GLU A 160 8.54 19.42 -9.67
C GLU A 160 7.15 19.41 -9.02
N ALA A 161 6.17 20.10 -9.63
CA ALA A 161 4.79 20.10 -9.12
C ALA A 161 4.18 18.68 -9.10
N GLU A 162 4.41 17.87 -10.13
CA GLU A 162 3.92 16.49 -10.20
C GLU A 162 4.64 15.58 -9.18
N ILE A 163 5.95 15.75 -8.98
CA ILE A 163 6.71 15.04 -7.94
C ILE A 163 6.12 15.36 -6.56
N LEU A 164 5.94 16.64 -6.23
CA LEU A 164 5.41 17.08 -4.94
C LEU A 164 3.96 16.61 -4.74
N LYS A 165 3.13 16.63 -5.79
CA LYS A 165 1.76 16.11 -5.77
C LYS A 165 1.73 14.61 -5.47
N ARG A 166 2.60 13.82 -6.10
CA ARG A 166 2.75 12.38 -5.82
C ARG A 166 3.19 12.11 -4.40
N GLN A 167 4.13 12.89 -3.88
CA GLN A 167 4.58 12.80 -2.48
C GLN A 167 3.44 13.12 -1.50
N LEU A 168 2.68 14.19 -1.77
CA LEU A 168 1.51 14.59 -0.98
C LEU A 168 0.44 13.50 -0.96
N PHE A 169 0.13 12.94 -2.13
CA PHE A 169 -0.80 11.82 -2.27
C PHE A 169 -0.33 10.58 -1.50
N ALA A 170 0.96 10.24 -1.62
CA ALA A 170 1.51 9.09 -0.93
C ALA A 170 1.56 9.27 0.60
N LEU A 171 1.83 10.47 1.08
CA LEU A 171 1.88 10.78 2.51
C LEU A 171 0.48 10.80 3.15
N SER A 172 -0.53 11.31 2.42
CA SER A 172 -1.94 11.31 2.85
C SER A 172 -2.53 9.89 2.87
N HIS A 173 -2.20 9.08 1.87
CA HIS A 173 -2.71 7.71 1.72
C HIS A 173 -1.72 6.66 2.23
N ILE A 174 -0.87 7.01 3.20
CA ILE A 174 0.20 6.12 3.65
C ILE A 174 -0.34 4.85 4.36
N GLN A 175 -1.59 4.86 4.86
CA GLN A 175 -2.30 3.64 5.30
C GLN A 175 -2.55 2.68 4.13
N ASP A 176 -3.06 3.20 3.01
CA ASP A 176 -3.26 2.42 1.78
C ASP A 176 -1.91 1.92 1.27
N ILE A 177 -0.87 2.75 1.33
CA ILE A 177 0.48 2.33 0.94
C ILE A 177 1.05 1.30 1.90
N ALA A 178 0.83 1.36 3.20
CA ALA A 178 1.25 0.32 4.16
C ALA A 178 0.57 -1.03 3.84
N LEU A 179 -0.72 -1.02 3.48
CA LEU A 179 -1.44 -2.19 2.95
C LEU A 179 -0.90 -2.66 1.58
N ILE A 180 -0.26 -1.77 0.81
CA ILE A 180 0.39 -2.02 -0.49
C ILE A 180 1.91 -2.25 -0.37
N THR A 181 2.55 -1.99 0.77
CA THR A 181 4.01 -2.18 1.04
C THR A 181 4.30 -3.27 2.06
N ASN A 182 3.23 -3.77 2.68
CA ASN A 182 3.08 -5.15 3.11
C ASN A 182 2.46 -6.05 2.02
N PRO A 183 2.88 -6.03 0.74
CA PRO A 183 2.51 -7.08 -0.16
C PRO A 183 3.71 -8.02 0.02
N ASP A 184 3.53 -9.00 0.87
CA ASP A 184 4.22 -10.25 0.63
C ASP A 184 3.76 -10.77 -0.76
N LEU A 185 4.16 -10.09 -1.86
CA LEU A 185 3.89 -10.49 -3.25
C LEU A 185 4.67 -11.76 -3.59
N SER A 186 5.20 -12.46 -2.59
CA SER A 186 5.73 -13.82 -2.70
C SER A 186 4.74 -14.82 -3.33
N GLY A 187 3.49 -14.40 -3.59
CA GLY A 187 2.51 -15.17 -4.37
C GLY A 187 2.12 -14.64 -5.75
N LEU A 188 2.54 -13.43 -6.19
CA LEU A 188 2.31 -12.98 -7.57
C LEU A 188 3.51 -13.39 -8.42
N ASP A 189 3.33 -14.45 -9.21
CA ASP A 189 4.27 -14.83 -10.26
C ASP A 189 3.91 -14.05 -11.52
N ASP A 190 4.79 -13.14 -11.97
CA ASP A 190 4.59 -12.32 -13.18
C ASP A 190 4.38 -13.16 -14.45
N LYS A 191 4.70 -14.46 -14.42
CA LYS A 191 4.45 -15.40 -15.53
C LYS A 191 3.04 -16.00 -15.52
N LYS A 192 2.27 -15.80 -14.44
CA LYS A 192 0.93 -16.36 -14.27
C LYS A 192 -0.13 -15.28 -14.29
N PRO A 193 -1.30 -15.52 -14.91
CA PRO A 193 -2.36 -14.52 -14.98
C PRO A 193 -2.87 -14.15 -13.59
N ARG A 194 -2.99 -12.84 -13.33
CA ARG A 194 -3.63 -12.28 -12.14
C ARG A 194 -5.14 -12.26 -12.33
N ILE A 195 -5.85 -13.05 -11.55
CA ILE A 195 -7.32 -13.15 -11.60
C ILE A 195 -7.89 -12.50 -10.34
N GLU A 196 -8.81 -11.55 -10.51
CA GLU A 196 -9.53 -10.93 -9.39
C GLU A 196 -10.97 -11.43 -9.35
N GLY A 197 -11.42 -11.93 -8.21
CA GLY A 197 -12.80 -12.41 -7.98
C GLY A 197 -13.58 -11.48 -7.08
N TYR A 198 -14.82 -11.18 -7.44
CA TYR A 198 -15.69 -10.24 -6.73
C TYR A 198 -17.03 -10.89 -6.33
N ASP A 199 -17.40 -10.73 -5.06
CA ASP A 199 -18.68 -11.17 -4.48
C ASP A 199 -19.27 -10.03 -3.64
N ILE A 200 -20.59 -9.81 -3.75
CA ILE A 200 -21.35 -8.88 -2.90
C ILE A 200 -22.13 -9.72 -1.89
N SER A 201 -21.92 -9.42 -0.60
CA SER A 201 -22.66 -10.07 0.48
C SER A 201 -23.50 -9.04 1.24
N ASN A 202 -24.82 -9.20 1.16
CA ASN A 202 -25.76 -8.40 1.93
C ASN A 202 -25.77 -8.87 3.39
N ILE A 203 -25.31 -7.99 4.28
CA ILE A 203 -25.43 -8.20 5.72
C ILE A 203 -26.83 -7.73 6.15
N SER A 204 -27.50 -8.52 6.99
CA SER A 204 -28.73 -8.06 7.67
C SER A 204 -28.34 -6.91 8.62
N GLY A 205 -28.71 -5.67 8.27
CA GLY A 205 -28.32 -4.44 8.95
C GLY A 205 -27.51 -3.49 8.05
N ASP A 206 -27.51 -2.19 8.36
CA ASP A 206 -27.12 -1.02 7.53
C ASP A 206 -25.69 -0.95 6.94
N SER A 207 -25.04 -2.06 6.60
CA SER A 207 -23.69 -2.05 6.01
C SER A 207 -23.42 -3.28 5.14
N ALA A 208 -23.76 -3.20 3.86
CA ALA A 208 -23.34 -4.18 2.86
C ALA A 208 -21.81 -4.14 2.65
N VAL A 209 -21.21 -5.31 2.40
CA VAL A 209 -19.77 -5.44 2.17
C VAL A 209 -19.49 -6.28 0.93
N GLY A 210 -18.75 -5.69 0.00
CA GLY A 210 -18.16 -6.38 -1.14
C GLY A 210 -16.82 -7.01 -0.77
N SER A 211 -16.52 -8.15 -1.37
CA SER A 211 -15.27 -8.88 -1.18
C SER A 211 -14.53 -9.01 -2.51
N MET A 212 -13.21 -8.84 -2.45
CA MET A 212 -12.31 -9.01 -3.58
C MET A 212 -11.21 -9.99 -3.18
N VAL A 213 -11.09 -11.07 -3.94
CA VAL A 213 -10.02 -12.06 -3.80
C VAL A 213 -9.12 -12.03 -5.03
N VAL A 214 -7.90 -12.53 -4.87
CA VAL A 214 -6.87 -12.46 -5.90
C VAL A 214 -6.21 -13.82 -6.06
N PHE A 215 -6.03 -14.26 -7.29
CA PHE A 215 -5.27 -15.44 -7.66
C PHE A 215 -4.12 -15.08 -8.60
N SER A 216 -3.02 -15.82 -8.51
CA SER A 216 -1.96 -15.86 -9.52
C SER A 216 -1.97 -17.26 -10.13
N GLY A 217 -2.52 -17.37 -11.33
CA GLY A 217 -2.94 -18.63 -11.93
C GLY A 217 -3.95 -19.36 -11.04
N ASP A 218 -3.55 -20.52 -10.53
CA ASP A 218 -4.37 -21.43 -9.73
C ASP A 218 -4.24 -21.24 -8.20
N ARG A 219 -3.43 -20.27 -7.77
CA ARG A 219 -3.07 -20.08 -6.35
C ARG A 219 -3.65 -18.79 -5.76
N PRO A 220 -4.29 -18.85 -4.58
CA PRO A 220 -4.80 -17.67 -3.89
C PRO A 220 -3.66 -16.80 -3.33
N VAL A 221 -3.78 -15.49 -3.50
CA VAL A 221 -2.85 -14.46 -3.02
C VAL A 221 -3.54 -13.67 -1.91
N LYS A 222 -3.65 -14.29 -0.73
CA LYS A 222 -4.51 -13.84 0.39
C LYS A 222 -4.21 -12.42 0.88
N ASN A 223 -2.95 -12.00 0.85
CA ASN A 223 -2.54 -10.66 1.24
C ASN A 223 -3.00 -9.56 0.26
N ALA A 224 -3.36 -9.93 -0.97
CA ALA A 224 -3.95 -9.03 -1.95
C ALA A 224 -5.49 -8.96 -1.85
N TYR A 225 -6.11 -9.69 -0.90
CA TYR A 225 -7.56 -9.67 -0.70
C TYR A 225 -8.00 -8.35 -0.10
N ARG A 226 -9.20 -7.90 -0.43
CA ARG A 226 -9.74 -6.61 0.02
C ARG A 226 -11.23 -6.72 0.31
N LYS A 227 -11.71 -5.90 1.25
CA LYS A 227 -13.12 -5.75 1.56
C LYS A 227 -13.52 -4.30 1.29
N PHE A 228 -14.69 -4.12 0.69
CA PHE A 228 -15.25 -2.84 0.34
C PHE A 228 -16.52 -2.63 1.15
N LYS A 229 -16.47 -1.77 2.17
CA LYS A 229 -17.69 -1.28 2.81
C LYS A 229 -18.43 -0.40 1.81
N ILE A 230 -19.66 -0.76 1.49
CA ILE A 230 -20.56 -0.01 0.60
C ILE A 230 -21.09 1.20 1.36
N ARG A 231 -21.12 2.37 0.70
CA ARG A 231 -21.41 3.66 1.35
C ARG A 231 -22.62 4.37 0.79
N THR A 232 -22.91 4.21 -0.50
CA THR A 232 -23.86 5.05 -1.22
C THR A 232 -25.25 4.42 -1.38
N ILE A 233 -25.38 3.13 -1.08
CA ILE A 233 -26.59 2.35 -1.36
C ILE A 233 -27.13 1.79 -0.04
N ASN A 234 -28.31 2.29 0.34
CA ASN A 234 -29.00 1.91 1.58
C ASN A 234 -30.05 0.81 1.39
N GLN A 235 -30.35 0.42 0.14
CA GLN A 235 -31.27 -0.68 -0.19
C GLN A 235 -30.55 -1.83 -0.89
N PRO A 236 -31.05 -3.08 -0.86
CA PRO A 236 -30.38 -4.22 -1.49
C PRO A 236 -30.39 -4.12 -3.03
N ASP A 237 -29.45 -3.38 -3.60
CA ASP A 237 -29.16 -3.32 -5.03
C ASP A 237 -27.77 -3.88 -5.32
N ASP A 238 -27.68 -5.20 -5.45
CA ASP A 238 -26.43 -5.92 -5.69
C ASP A 238 -25.67 -5.40 -6.92
N THR A 239 -26.38 -4.88 -7.93
CA THR A 239 -25.79 -4.36 -9.15
C THR A 239 -25.18 -2.98 -8.90
N GLY A 240 -25.87 -2.10 -8.19
CA GLY A 240 -25.33 -0.82 -7.76
C GLY A 240 -24.16 -0.96 -6.79
N MET A 241 -24.22 -1.92 -5.87
CA MET A 241 -23.12 -2.17 -4.91
C MET A 241 -21.87 -2.68 -5.62
N LEU A 242 -22.04 -3.58 -6.58
CA LEU A 242 -20.95 -4.02 -7.46
C LEU A 242 -20.38 -2.85 -8.25
N LYS A 243 -21.23 -1.98 -8.81
CA LYS A 243 -20.81 -0.78 -9.53
C LYS A 243 -19.90 0.10 -8.66
N GLU A 244 -20.30 0.44 -7.43
CA GLU A 244 -19.49 1.26 -6.50
C GLU A 244 -18.11 0.62 -6.26
N MET A 245 -18.10 -0.70 -6.05
CA MET A 245 -16.85 -1.44 -5.78
C MET A 245 -15.91 -1.42 -7.00
N ILE A 246 -16.44 -1.68 -8.20
CA ILE A 246 -15.64 -1.69 -9.43
C ILE A 246 -15.16 -0.27 -9.77
N GLU A 247 -15.96 0.78 -9.57
CA GLU A 247 -15.53 2.17 -9.77
C GLU A 247 -14.37 2.54 -8.85
N ARG A 248 -14.47 2.16 -7.57
CA ARG A 248 -13.39 2.36 -6.59
C ARG A 248 -12.14 1.57 -6.97
N ARG A 249 -12.29 0.35 -7.48
CA ARG A 249 -11.17 -0.47 -7.95
C ARG A 249 -10.52 0.12 -9.19
N ALA A 250 -11.31 0.57 -10.17
CA ALA A 250 -10.86 1.14 -11.43
C ALA A 250 -9.96 2.36 -11.18
N ASN A 251 -10.36 3.24 -10.25
CA ASN A 251 -9.55 4.39 -9.80
C ASN A 251 -8.23 4.01 -9.10
N ARG A 252 -8.01 2.73 -8.77
CA ARG A 252 -6.76 2.24 -8.18
C ARG A 252 -5.86 1.54 -9.21
N ILE A 253 -6.34 1.27 -10.43
CA ILE A 253 -5.54 0.70 -11.53
C ILE A 253 -4.72 1.84 -12.19
N PRO A 254 -3.47 1.61 -12.61
CA PRO A 254 -2.72 2.57 -13.42
C PRO A 254 -3.51 3.05 -14.65
N PRO A 255 -3.40 4.34 -15.04
CA PRO A 255 -2.44 5.33 -14.55
C PRO A 255 -2.91 6.12 -13.31
N THR A 256 -4.17 5.98 -12.89
CA THR A 256 -4.75 6.76 -11.77
C THR A 256 -4.33 6.24 -10.40
N GLY A 257 -4.12 4.93 -10.28
CA GLY A 257 -3.60 4.31 -9.06
C GLY A 257 -2.38 3.43 -9.29
N ASN A 258 -2.01 2.68 -8.25
CA ASN A 258 -0.78 1.89 -8.19
C ASN A 258 -1.03 0.40 -7.92
N TRP A 259 -2.28 -0.06 -7.97
CA TRP A 259 -2.60 -1.47 -7.82
C TRP A 259 -2.40 -2.18 -9.16
N PRO A 260 -1.71 -3.34 -9.19
CA PRO A 260 -1.51 -4.07 -10.43
C PRO A 260 -2.85 -4.34 -11.12
N ALA A 261 -2.89 -4.14 -12.43
CA ALA A 261 -4.06 -4.48 -13.23
C ALA A 261 -4.24 -6.00 -13.23
N PRO A 262 -5.47 -6.53 -13.04
CA PRO A 262 -5.74 -7.94 -13.28
C PRO A 262 -5.76 -8.25 -14.77
N ASP A 263 -5.39 -9.49 -15.10
CA ASP A 263 -5.55 -10.05 -16.45
C ASP A 263 -6.98 -10.53 -16.71
N LEU A 264 -7.76 -10.76 -15.65
CA LEU A 264 -9.16 -11.15 -15.70
C LEU A 264 -9.91 -10.71 -14.44
N ILE A 265 -11.10 -10.15 -14.63
CA ILE A 265 -12.07 -9.93 -13.55
C ILE A 265 -13.17 -10.99 -13.63
N LEU A 266 -13.38 -11.68 -12.52
CA LEU A 266 -14.46 -12.62 -12.29
C LEU A 266 -15.49 -12.00 -11.36
N VAL A 267 -16.76 -11.98 -11.76
CA VAL A 267 -17.88 -11.54 -10.92
C VAL A 267 -18.79 -12.72 -10.59
N ASP A 268 -19.19 -12.85 -9.33
CA ASP A 268 -20.20 -13.84 -8.92
C ASP A 268 -21.61 -13.37 -9.30
N GLY A 269 -21.95 -13.61 -10.56
CA GLY A 269 -23.32 -13.65 -11.03
C GLY A 269 -23.52 -13.35 -12.51
N GLY A 270 -24.73 -12.88 -12.84
CA GLY A 270 -25.32 -12.95 -14.17
C GLY A 270 -24.90 -11.86 -15.15
N ARG A 271 -25.56 -11.84 -16.32
CA ARG A 271 -25.26 -10.89 -17.41
C ARG A 271 -25.36 -9.42 -16.97
N GLY A 272 -26.29 -9.09 -16.07
CA GLY A 272 -26.45 -7.73 -15.54
C GLY A 272 -25.18 -7.23 -14.84
N GLN A 273 -24.63 -8.03 -13.92
CA GLN A 273 -23.41 -7.70 -13.18
C GLN A 273 -22.17 -7.65 -14.09
N VAL A 274 -22.07 -8.59 -15.05
CA VAL A 274 -21.00 -8.57 -16.05
C VAL A 274 -21.05 -7.29 -16.89
N ASN A 275 -22.23 -6.92 -17.39
CA ASN A 275 -22.39 -5.73 -18.22
C ASN A 275 -22.10 -4.44 -17.46
N VAL A 276 -22.53 -4.33 -16.20
CA VAL A 276 -22.22 -3.18 -15.36
C VAL A 276 -20.72 -3.07 -15.08
N THR A 277 -20.06 -4.19 -14.80
CA THR A 277 -18.60 -4.22 -14.61
C THR A 277 -17.88 -3.77 -15.89
N LYS A 278 -18.28 -4.28 -17.06
CA LYS A 278 -17.74 -3.85 -18.35
C LYS A 278 -17.94 -2.36 -18.59
N ALA A 279 -19.16 -1.84 -18.38
CA ALA A 279 -19.46 -0.44 -18.57
C ALA A 279 -18.61 0.48 -17.68
N VAL A 280 -18.38 0.10 -16.40
CA VAL A 280 -17.50 0.86 -15.50
C VAL A 280 -16.06 0.86 -16.00
N LEU A 281 -15.54 -0.28 -16.44
CA LEU A 281 -14.17 -0.38 -16.95
C LEU A 281 -13.99 0.39 -18.26
N GLU A 282 -14.96 0.31 -19.17
CA GLU A 282 -14.99 1.07 -20.43
C GLU A 282 -15.00 2.58 -20.18
N ASN A 283 -15.85 3.05 -19.26
CA ASN A 283 -15.88 4.46 -18.86
C ASN A 283 -14.58 4.94 -18.23
N ALA A 284 -13.84 4.04 -17.56
CA ALA A 284 -12.52 4.33 -17.01
C ALA A 284 -11.38 4.19 -18.04
N GLY A 285 -11.68 3.79 -19.29
CA GLY A 285 -10.67 3.53 -20.32
C GLY A 285 -9.83 2.28 -20.08
N ILE A 286 -10.30 1.35 -19.26
CA ILE A 286 -9.59 0.14 -18.82
C ILE A 286 -10.04 -1.06 -19.65
N LYS A 287 -9.10 -1.70 -20.34
CA LYS A 287 -9.36 -2.88 -21.19
C LYS A 287 -8.97 -4.16 -20.47
N ILE A 288 -9.88 -4.68 -19.63
CA ILE A 288 -9.69 -5.94 -18.90
C ILE A 288 -10.88 -6.87 -19.21
N PRO A 289 -10.65 -8.15 -19.53
CA PRO A 289 -11.75 -9.09 -19.76
C PRO A 289 -12.53 -9.33 -18.47
N VAL A 290 -13.85 -9.48 -18.62
CA VAL A 290 -14.78 -9.74 -17.51
C VAL A 290 -15.54 -11.03 -17.80
N VAL A 291 -15.52 -11.94 -16.84
CA VAL A 291 -16.29 -13.18 -16.86
C VAL A 291 -17.24 -13.21 -15.66
N GLY A 292 -18.48 -13.64 -15.87
CA GLY A 292 -19.43 -13.92 -14.80
C GLY A 292 -19.66 -15.42 -14.63
N ILE A 293 -19.95 -15.85 -13.41
CA ILE A 293 -20.48 -17.19 -13.15
C ILE A 293 -21.89 -17.05 -12.58
N ALA A 294 -22.89 -17.51 -13.33
CA ALA A 294 -24.27 -17.58 -12.86
C ALA A 294 -24.60 -18.99 -12.36
N LYS A 295 -25.54 -19.07 -11.40
CA LYS A 295 -26.17 -20.34 -11.01
C LYS A 295 -27.10 -20.78 -12.13
N GLY A 296 -26.78 -21.88 -12.81
CA GLY A 296 -27.62 -22.40 -13.88
C GLY A 296 -29.03 -22.83 -13.38
N PRO A 297 -30.01 -22.94 -14.29
CA PRO A 297 -31.42 -23.17 -13.96
C PRO A 297 -31.70 -24.45 -13.14
N THR A 298 -30.82 -25.45 -13.21
CA THR A 298 -30.96 -26.72 -12.48
C THR A 298 -30.06 -26.84 -11.23
N ARG A 299 -29.49 -25.73 -10.71
CA ARG A 299 -28.57 -25.67 -9.55
C ARG A 299 -27.32 -26.57 -9.62
N LYS A 300 -27.12 -27.36 -10.70
CA LYS A 300 -26.03 -28.33 -10.86
C LYS A 300 -24.98 -27.97 -11.92
N LYS A 301 -25.21 -26.96 -12.77
CA LYS A 301 -24.23 -26.49 -13.77
C LYS A 301 -23.96 -25.00 -13.62
N ASN A 302 -22.68 -24.63 -13.58
CA ASN A 302 -22.24 -23.23 -13.65
C ASN A 302 -22.41 -22.73 -15.09
N GLU A 303 -22.97 -21.54 -15.26
CA GLU A 303 -23.05 -20.88 -16.56
C GLU A 303 -22.00 -19.76 -16.60
N PHE A 304 -21.03 -19.88 -17.50
CA PHE A 304 -19.99 -18.86 -17.70
C PHE A 304 -20.48 -17.82 -18.71
N ILE A 305 -20.35 -16.55 -18.34
CA ILE A 305 -20.79 -15.41 -19.15
C ILE A 305 -19.56 -14.61 -19.55
N GLY A 306 -19.25 -14.59 -20.84
CA GLY A 306 -18.07 -13.90 -21.39
C GLY A 306 -16.97 -14.87 -21.83
N SER A 307 -15.97 -14.34 -22.52
CA SER A 307 -14.87 -15.13 -23.07
C SER A 307 -13.76 -15.32 -22.03
N ILE A 308 -13.46 -16.56 -21.69
CA ILE A 308 -12.35 -16.90 -20.79
C ILE A 308 -11.02 -16.75 -21.56
N PRO A 309 -10.06 -15.95 -21.08
CA PRO A 309 -8.75 -15.81 -21.71
C PRO A 309 -7.97 -17.12 -21.78
N LYS A 310 -7.11 -17.28 -22.80
CA LYS A 310 -6.23 -18.44 -22.94
C LYS A 310 -5.31 -18.56 -21.71
N GLY A 311 -5.15 -19.77 -21.18
CA GLY A 311 -4.32 -20.04 -20.01
C GLY A 311 -5.06 -20.01 -18.66
N ILE A 312 -6.36 -19.74 -18.66
CA ILE A 312 -7.21 -19.79 -17.47
C ILE A 312 -8.27 -20.89 -17.65
N SER A 313 -8.37 -21.83 -16.71
CA SER A 313 -9.37 -22.91 -16.76
C SER A 313 -10.66 -22.54 -16.03
N GLU A 314 -11.78 -23.15 -16.45
CA GLU A 314 -13.08 -23.02 -15.76
C GLU A 314 -12.99 -23.43 -14.27
N GLU A 315 -12.23 -24.48 -13.97
CA GLU A 315 -11.98 -24.95 -12.60
C GLU A 315 -11.30 -23.89 -11.74
N THR A 316 -10.35 -23.13 -12.32
CA THR A 316 -9.70 -22.02 -11.63
C THR A 316 -10.72 -20.93 -11.30
N LEU A 317 -11.61 -20.59 -12.23
CA LEU A 317 -12.65 -19.58 -12.00
C LEU A 317 -13.66 -20.03 -10.94
N ILE A 318 -14.03 -21.30 -10.92
CA ILE A 318 -14.88 -21.87 -9.86
C ILE A 318 -14.19 -21.71 -8.50
N ARG A 319 -12.90 -22.03 -8.39
CA ARG A 319 -12.12 -21.85 -7.15
C ARG A 319 -12.03 -20.38 -6.74
N VAL A 320 -11.86 -19.46 -7.69
CA VAL A 320 -11.83 -18.02 -7.42
C VAL A 320 -13.18 -17.55 -6.86
N ARG A 321 -14.31 -17.96 -7.46
CA ARG A 321 -15.66 -17.66 -6.97
C ARG A 321 -15.89 -18.21 -5.57
N ASP A 322 -15.61 -19.49 -5.36
CA ASP A 322 -15.84 -20.14 -4.08
C ASP A 322 -15.00 -19.50 -2.97
N GLU A 323 -13.78 -19.06 -3.29
CA GLU A 323 -12.91 -18.32 -2.37
C GLU A 323 -13.42 -16.90 -2.08
N ALA A 324 -13.97 -16.20 -3.07
CA ALA A 324 -14.64 -14.90 -2.88
C ALA A 324 -15.81 -15.04 -1.90
N HIS A 325 -16.67 -16.01 -2.15
CA HIS A 325 -17.81 -16.33 -1.30
C HIS A 325 -17.37 -16.71 0.13
N ARG A 326 -16.35 -17.56 0.26
CA ARG A 326 -15.76 -17.93 1.56
C ARG A 326 -15.22 -16.72 2.32
N PHE A 327 -14.51 -15.84 1.62
CA PHE A 327 -13.92 -14.64 2.20
C PHE A 327 -14.99 -13.66 2.68
N ALA A 328 -16.08 -13.53 1.94
CA ALA A 328 -17.24 -12.76 2.35
C ALA A 328 -17.90 -13.33 3.62
N ILE A 329 -18.22 -14.64 3.65
CA ILE A 329 -18.83 -15.32 4.81
C ILE A 329 -17.98 -15.17 6.09
N SER A 330 -16.65 -15.28 5.97
CA SER A 330 -15.73 -15.15 7.13
C SER A 330 -15.90 -13.82 7.88
N TYR A 331 -16.25 -12.75 7.15
CA TYR A 331 -16.49 -11.44 7.72
C TYR A 331 -17.78 -11.37 8.55
N HIS A 332 -18.86 -11.99 8.07
CA HIS A 332 -20.13 -12.05 8.79
C HIS A 332 -19.97 -12.75 10.15
N LYS A 333 -19.16 -13.81 10.20
CA LYS A 333 -18.85 -14.52 11.46
C LYS A 333 -18.12 -13.62 12.46
N GLN A 334 -17.10 -12.87 12.00
CA GLN A 334 -16.34 -11.95 12.85
C GLN A 334 -17.19 -10.79 13.39
N LEU A 335 -18.08 -10.21 12.58
CA LEU A 335 -18.98 -9.14 13.03
C LEU A 335 -20.00 -9.65 14.06
N ARG A 336 -20.54 -10.86 13.87
CA ARG A 336 -21.46 -11.47 14.84
C ARG A 336 -20.78 -11.78 16.17
N SER A 337 -19.54 -12.28 16.16
CA SER A 337 -18.78 -12.52 17.40
C SER A 337 -18.41 -11.22 18.12
N ALA A 338 -18.06 -10.16 17.38
CA ALA A 338 -17.72 -8.86 17.96
C ALA A 338 -18.94 -8.16 18.61
N ASN A 339 -20.14 -8.31 18.03
CA ASN A 339 -21.38 -7.81 18.63
C ASN A 339 -21.86 -8.63 19.83
N PHE A 340 -21.45 -9.90 19.95
CA PHE A 340 -21.76 -10.74 21.11
C PHE A 340 -20.94 -10.37 22.36
N ILE A 341 -19.72 -9.85 22.17
CA ILE A 341 -18.84 -9.40 23.28
C ILE A 341 -19.23 -8.00 23.81
N LYS A 342 -20.08 -7.27 23.09
CA LYS A 342 -20.54 -5.91 23.43
C LYS A 342 -21.91 -5.84 24.10
N ARG A 343 -22.44 -6.95 24.61
CA ARG A 343 -23.68 -6.97 25.41
C ARG A 343 -23.42 -7.28 26.86
#